data_AF-A0A132P1D7-F1
#
_entry.id   AF-A0A132P1D7-F1
#
_cell.length_a   1.000
_cell.length_b   1.000
_cell.length_c   1.000
_cell.angle_alpha   90.00
_cell.angle_beta   90.00
_cell.angle_gamma   90.00
#
_symmetry.space_group_name_H-M   'P 1'
#
loop_
_entity.id
_entity.type
_entity.pdbx_description
1 polymer ?
#
loop_
_entity_poly.entity_id
_entity_poly.type
_entity_poly.pdbx_seq_one_letter_code
_entity_poly.pdbx_strand_id
1 'polypeptide(L)' 'MNYEEIENRKKVSKEMEEKLLKMMKQKHLKRLSVMQYINDMKITGKEKACLLGSMKNFEQLRRTYVKTGSNCQLLLEVS' A
#
# COMPACT_ATOMS: atom_id res chain seq x y z
N MET A 1 -19.89 -12.46 -8.85
CA MET A 1 -18.44 -12.21 -8.64
C MET A 1 -17.76 -13.57 -8.70
N ASN A 2 -16.88 -13.79 -9.67
CA ASN A 2 -16.34 -15.12 -9.93
C ASN A 2 -15.24 -15.46 -8.90
N TYR A 3 -15.16 -16.70 -8.42
CA TYR A 3 -14.17 -17.10 -7.40
C TYR A 3 -12.72 -16.89 -7.87
N GLU A 4 -12.45 -17.18 -9.14
CA GLU A 4 -11.15 -16.97 -9.79
C GLU A 4 -10.72 -15.48 -9.81
N GLU A 5 -11.68 -14.56 -9.99
CA GLU A 5 -11.38 -13.12 -9.98
C GLU A 5 -10.98 -12.63 -8.59
N ILE A 6 -11.58 -13.19 -7.54
CA ILE A 6 -11.26 -12.86 -6.15
C ILE A 6 -9.86 -13.36 -5.81
N GLU A 7 -9.54 -14.58 -6.20
CA GLU A 7 -8.23 -15.19 -5.96
C GLU A 7 -7.10 -14.44 -6.69
N ASN A 8 -7.32 -14.10 -7.97
CA ASN A 8 -6.39 -13.29 -8.74
C ASN A 8 -6.15 -11.90 -8.10
N ARG A 9 -7.21 -11.24 -7.58
CA ARG A 9 -7.05 -9.96 -6.86
C ARG A 9 -6.27 -10.09 -5.57
N LYS A 10 -6.44 -11.19 -4.83
CA LYS A 10 -5.65 -11.46 -3.62
C LYS A 10 -4.18 -11.67 -3.97
N LYS A 11 -3.88 -12.43 -5.04
CA LYS A 11 -2.51 -12.64 -5.52
C LYS A 11 -1.82 -11.33 -5.90
N VAL A 12 -2.48 -10.48 -6.69
CA VAL A 12 -1.98 -9.14 -7.05
C VAL A 12 -1.74 -8.29 -5.80
N SER A 13 -2.64 -8.35 -4.82
CA SER A 13 -2.48 -7.61 -3.56
C SER A 13 -1.24 -8.08 -2.79
N LYS A 14 -1.01 -9.39 -2.70
CA LYS A 14 0.18 -9.97 -2.04
C LYS A 14 1.48 -9.57 -2.73
N GLU A 15 1.55 -9.68 -4.05
CA GLU A 15 2.76 -9.28 -4.81
C GLU A 15 3.09 -7.79 -4.62
N MET A 16 2.05 -6.95 -4.51
CA MET A 16 2.23 -5.52 -4.27
C MET A 16 2.68 -5.22 -2.83
N GLU A 17 2.13 -5.93 -1.85
CA GLU A 17 2.54 -5.84 -0.45
C GLU A 17 3.99 -6.28 -0.25
N GLU A 18 4.42 -7.39 -0.86
CA GLU A 18 5.80 -7.87 -0.79
C GLU A 18 6.80 -6.87 -1.36
N LYS A 19 6.48 -6.23 -2.50
CA LYS A 19 7.30 -5.16 -3.08
C LYS A 19 7.47 -3.98 -2.13
N LEU A 20 6.38 -3.56 -1.49
CA LEU A 20 6.40 -2.48 -0.49
C LEU A 20 7.25 -2.86 0.72
N LEU A 21 7.05 -4.06 1.27
CA LEU A 21 7.81 -4.57 2.42
C LEU A 21 9.31 -4.67 2.13
N LYS A 22 9.69 -5.15 0.95
CA LYS A 22 11.10 -5.24 0.54
C LYS A 22 11.73 -3.84 0.50
N MET A 23 11.04 -2.86 -0.07
CA MET A 23 11.51 -1.48 -0.13
C MET A 23 11.61 -0.85 1.26
N MET A 24 10.60 -1.04 2.12
CA MET A 24 10.61 -0.55 3.50
C MET A 24 11.77 -1.16 4.30
N LYS A 25 12.01 -2.47 4.16
CA LYS A 25 13.16 -3.16 4.79
C LYS A 25 14.50 -2.59 4.30
N GLN A 26 14.66 -2.41 2.99
CA GLN A 26 15.88 -1.84 2.40
C GLN A 26 16.17 -0.41 2.89
N LYS A 27 15.12 0.40 3.10
CA LYS A 27 15.23 1.77 3.60
C LYS A 27 15.14 1.87 5.13
N HIS A 28 15.09 0.75 5.85
CA HIS A 28 14.90 0.70 7.31
C HIS A 28 13.67 1.49 7.81
N LEU A 29 12.60 1.52 7.02
CA LEU A 29 11.38 2.26 7.32
C LEU A 29 10.41 1.38 8.11
N LYS A 30 9.97 1.86 9.28
CA LYS A 30 8.86 1.26 10.02
C LYS A 30 7.48 1.76 9.55
N ARG A 31 7.46 2.97 8.98
CA ARG A 31 6.26 3.65 8.47
C ARG A 31 6.54 4.25 7.11
N LEU A 32 5.55 4.20 6.23
CA LEU A 32 5.63 4.75 4.87
C LEU A 32 4.38 5.58 4.58
N SER A 33 4.54 6.84 4.19
CA SER A 33 3.42 7.62 3.68
C SER A 33 3.05 7.14 2.29
N VAL A 34 1.78 6.77 2.11
CA VAL A 34 1.26 6.30 0.81
C VAL A 34 1.41 7.40 -0.24
N MET A 35 1.19 8.66 0.13
CA MET A 35 1.33 9.78 -0.80
C MET A 35 2.79 10.02 -1.19
N GLN A 36 3.73 9.94 -0.25
CA GLN A 36 5.17 10.05 -0.56
C GLN A 36 5.59 8.91 -1.49
N TYR A 37 5.17 7.67 -1.21
CA TYR A 37 5.47 6.53 -2.07
C TYR A 37 4.94 6.71 -3.50
N ILE A 38 3.69 7.17 -3.64
CA ILE A 38 3.09 7.47 -4.95
C ILE A 38 3.90 8.51 -5.72
N ASN A 39 4.34 9.57 -5.02
CA ASN A 39 5.13 10.65 -5.64
C ASN A 39 6.54 10.18 -6.02
N ASP A 40 7.24 9.50 -5.11
CA ASP A 40 8.61 9.01 -5.32
C ASP A 40 8.68 8.02 -6.49
N MET A 41 7.70 7.12 -6.56
CA MET A 41 7.61 6.10 -7.62
C MET A 41 6.88 6.59 -8.87
N LYS A 42 6.43 7.85 -8.89
CA LYS A 42 5.66 8.46 -9.99
C LYS A 42 4.45 7.60 -10.42
N ILE A 43 3.77 6.99 -9.46
CA ILE A 43 2.62 6.10 -9.70
C ILE A 43 1.42 6.95 -10.13
N THR A 44 0.84 6.63 -11.29
CA THR A 44 -0.27 7.41 -11.85
C THR A 44 -1.43 6.54 -12.34
N GLY A 45 -2.59 7.17 -12.55
CA GLY A 45 -3.77 6.55 -13.17
C GLY A 45 -4.18 5.20 -12.56
N LYS A 46 -4.13 4.15 -13.39
CA LYS A 46 -4.59 2.79 -13.05
C LYS A 46 -3.75 2.15 -11.94
N GLU A 47 -2.44 2.39 -11.91
CA GLU A 47 -1.55 1.82 -10.90
C GLU A 47 -1.83 2.40 -9.51
N LYS A 48 -2.13 3.71 -9.45
CA LYS A 48 -2.54 4.37 -8.20
C LYS A 48 -3.85 3.77 -7.69
N ALA A 49 -4.85 3.60 -8.55
CA ALA A 49 -6.11 2.98 -8.17
C ALA A 49 -5.93 1.52 -7.72
N CYS A 50 -5.07 0.76 -8.41
CA CYS A 50 -4.73 -0.62 -8.06
C CYS A 50 -4.07 -0.71 -6.68
N LEU A 51 -3.06 0.14 -6.41
CA LEU A 51 -2.41 0.25 -5.11
C LEU A 51 -3.45 0.52 -4.02
N LEU A 52 -4.23 1.60 -4.16
CA LEU A 52 -5.19 2.01 -3.14
C LEU A 52 -6.26 0.92 -2.89
N GLY A 53 -6.71 0.26 -3.95
CA GLY A 53 -7.66 -0.85 -3.86
C GLY A 53 -7.09 -2.12 -3.22
N SER A 54 -5.78 -2.37 -3.39
CA SER A 54 -5.09 -3.55 -2.86
C SER A 54 -4.80 -3.43 -1.37
N MET A 55 -4.61 -2.22 -0.83
CA MET A 55 -4.32 -1.99 0.60
C MET A 55 -5.36 -2.56 1.56
N LYS A 56 -6.59 -2.81 1.10
CA LYS A 56 -7.63 -3.43 1.93
C LYS A 56 -7.38 -4.92 2.21
N ASN A 57 -6.54 -5.56 1.40
CA ASN A 57 -6.21 -6.98 1.45
C ASN A 57 -4.78 -7.21 1.96
N PHE A 58 -4.10 -6.18 2.46
CA PHE A 58 -2.76 -6.29 3.04
C PHE A 58 -2.84 -6.99 4.39
N GLU A 59 -1.98 -7.98 4.60
CA GLU A 59 -1.97 -8.82 5.81
C GLU A 59 -0.82 -8.45 6.76
N GLN A 60 0.29 -7.93 6.23
CA GLN A 60 1.50 -7.56 6.96
C GLN A 60 1.62 -6.05 7.18
N LEU A 61 1.05 -5.24 6.28
CA LEU A 61 1.02 -3.79 6.38
C LEU A 61 -0.32 -3.31 6.92
N ARG A 62 -0.26 -2.59 8.05
CA ARG A 62 -1.42 -1.94 8.64
C ARG A 62 -1.58 -0.52 8.10
N ARG A 63 -2.83 -0.15 7.78
CA ARG A 63 -3.21 1.23 7.46
C ARG A 63 -3.37 2.04 8.74
N THR A 64 -2.64 3.13 8.86
CA THR A 64 -2.80 4.10 9.95
C THR A 64 -3.07 5.49 9.39
N TYR A 65 -3.88 6.26 10.11
CA TYR A 65 -4.22 7.63 9.74
C TYR A 65 -3.64 8.56 10.78
N VAL A 66 -2.80 9.49 10.35
CA VAL A 66 -2.16 10.48 11.22
C VAL A 66 -2.63 11.87 10.86
N LYS A 67 -3.12 12.61 11.85
CA LYS A 67 -3.48 14.01 11.68
C LYS A 67 -2.22 14.86 11.77
N THR A 68 -1.94 15.62 10.71
CA THR A 68 -0.82 16.58 10.63
C THR A 68 -1.41 17.96 10.38
N GLY A 69 -1.60 18.74 11.46
CA GLY A 69 -2.26 20.04 11.40
C GLY A 69 -3.73 19.93 10.94
N SER A 70 -4.06 20.60 9.82
CA SER A 70 -5.37 20.53 9.17
C SER A 70 -5.55 19.30 8.25
N ASN A 71 -4.48 18.55 7.96
CA ASN A 71 -4.51 17.43 7.01
C ASN A 71 -4.51 16.07 7.72
N CYS A 72 -5.02 15.05 7.03
CA CYS A 72 -4.91 13.65 7.44
C CYS A 72 -4.06 12.89 6.43
N GLN A 73 -3.03 12.21 6.91
CA GLN A 73 -2.14 11.39 6.09
C GLN A 73 -2.42 9.91 6.31
N LEU A 74 -2.44 9.14 5.22
CA LEU A 74 -2.48 7.68 5.25
C LEU A 74 -1.05 7.13 5.22
N LEU A 75 -0.73 6.35 6.25
CA LEU A 75 0.54 5.64 6.37
C LEU A 75 0.30 4.12 6.30
N LEU A 76 1.33 3.41 5.85
CA LEU A 76 1.48 1.97 5.98
C LEU A 76 2.55 1.67 7.01
N GLU A 77 2.22 0.86 8.01
CA GLU A 77 3.13 0.44 9.08
C GLU A 77 3.29 -1.07 9.04
N VAL A 78 4.50 -1.57 9.29
CA VAL A 78 4.72 -3.00 9.47
C VAL A 78 4.02 -3.42 10.76
N SER A 79 3.14 -4.43 10.65
CA SER A 79 2.37 -4.97 11.79
C SER A 79 3.24 -5.71 12.78
#